data_AF-A0A4R9VVM2-F1
#
_entry.id   AF-A0A4R9VVM2-F1
#
_cell.length_a   1.000
_cell.length_b   1.000
_cell.length_c   1.000
_cell.angle_alpha   90.00
_cell.angle_beta   90.00
_cell.angle_gamma   90.00
#
_symmetry.space_group_name_H-M   'P 1'
#
loop_
_entity.id
_entity.type
_entity.pdbx_description
1 polymer ?
#
loop_
_entity_poly.entity_id
_entity_poly.type
_entity_poly.pdbx_seq_one_letter_code
_entity_poly.pdbx_strand_id
1 'polypeptide(L)'
;ASLTEAYLLDLKKKETESIQISAKAEQSIERLYDHVDASLEKTIDMFNVYDRVKKDEIVRLSNDSYTLEHDLRKKHIKRLSSGECSLEGGLLYLDMIAILERIGYHSRNISESMIDIDNIEHEDDEVEHTLG
;
A
#
# COMPACT_ATOMS: atom_id res chain seq x y z
N ALA A 1 -18.02 -11.10 -41.16
CA ALA A 1 -17.86 -9.67 -40.84
C ALA A 1 -16.88 -9.06 -41.83
N SER A 2 -17.20 -7.89 -42.41
CA SER A 2 -16.28 -7.22 -43.36
C SER A 2 -15.08 -6.63 -42.60
N LEU A 3 -13.92 -6.46 -43.26
CA LEU A 3 -12.75 -5.80 -42.65
C LEU A 3 -13.10 -4.43 -42.05
N THR A 4 -14.01 -3.71 -42.70
CA THR A 4 -14.51 -2.41 -42.24
C THR A 4 -15.29 -2.51 -40.94
N GLU A 5 -16.06 -3.59 -40.77
CA GLU A 5 -16.84 -3.86 -39.57
C GLU A 5 -15.93 -4.20 -38.38
N ALA A 6 -14.87 -4.99 -38.63
CA ALA A 6 -13.83 -5.27 -37.62
C ALA A 6 -13.06 -3.99 -37.22
N TYR A 7 -12.72 -3.14 -38.18
CA TYR A 7 -12.01 -1.86 -37.94
C TYR A 7 -12.87 -0.86 -37.15
N LEU A 8 -14.15 -0.72 -37.49
CA LEU A 8 -15.08 0.12 -36.74
C LEU A 8 -15.30 -0.39 -35.30
N LEU A 9 -15.25 -1.71 -35.11
CA LEU A 9 -15.38 -2.32 -33.80
C LEU A 9 -14.14 -2.05 -32.94
N ASP A 10 -12.93 -2.09 -33.51
CA ASP A 10 -11.68 -1.70 -32.84
C ASP A 10 -11.65 -0.20 -32.49
N LEU A 11 -12.13 0.68 -33.38
CA LEU A 11 -12.25 2.11 -33.12
C LEU A 11 -13.22 2.39 -31.96
N LYS A 12 -14.40 1.75 -31.97
CA LYS A 12 -15.34 1.84 -30.86
C LYS A 12 -14.72 1.32 -29.57
N LYS A 13 -13.96 0.21 -29.63
CA LYS A 13 -13.31 -0.38 -28.47
C LYS A 13 -12.36 0.62 -27.80
N LYS A 14 -11.51 1.28 -28.59
CA LYS A 14 -10.63 2.38 -28.15
C LYS A 14 -11.39 3.57 -27.57
N GLU A 15 -12.56 3.91 -28.10
CA GLU A 15 -13.43 4.96 -27.56
C GLU A 15 -14.07 4.56 -26.21
N THR A 16 -14.31 3.27 -26.00
CA THR A 16 -14.86 2.67 -24.75
C THR A 16 -13.81 2.20 -23.74
N GLU A 17 -12.51 2.52 -23.90
CA GLU A 17 -11.48 2.37 -22.86
C GLU A 17 -11.69 3.36 -21.69
N SER A 18 -12.94 3.52 -21.25
CA SER A 18 -13.26 4.14 -19.97
C SER A 18 -12.64 3.29 -18.88
N ILE A 19 -11.94 3.93 -17.95
CA ILE A 19 -11.43 3.29 -16.74
C ILE A 19 -12.61 2.64 -16.01
N GLN A 20 -12.62 1.31 -15.97
CA GLN A 20 -13.61 0.50 -15.26
C GLN A 20 -12.91 -0.33 -14.20
N ILE A 21 -13.30 -0.11 -12.95
CA ILE A 21 -12.91 -0.89 -11.77
C ILE A 21 -14.21 -1.36 -11.11
N SER A 22 -14.28 -2.63 -10.73
CA SER A 22 -15.47 -3.15 -10.05
C SER A 22 -15.57 -2.65 -8.62
N ALA A 23 -16.79 -2.46 -8.10
CA ALA A 23 -17.02 -2.05 -6.71
C ALA A 23 -16.35 -3.00 -5.69
N LYS A 24 -16.24 -4.29 -6.02
CA LYS A 24 -15.50 -5.25 -5.19
C LYS A 24 -14.00 -4.94 -5.17
N ALA A 25 -13.43 -4.48 -6.28
CA ALA A 25 -12.04 -4.06 -6.34
C ALA A 25 -11.82 -2.78 -5.53
N GLU A 26 -12.67 -1.78 -5.69
CA GLU A 26 -12.63 -0.55 -4.88
C GLU A 26 -12.67 -0.84 -3.38
N GLN A 27 -13.65 -1.61 -2.91
CA GLN A 27 -13.73 -1.99 -1.49
C GLN A 27 -12.50 -2.78 -1.02
N SER A 28 -11.89 -3.57 -1.92
CA SER A 28 -10.71 -4.34 -1.55
C SER A 28 -9.48 -3.45 -1.35
N ILE A 29 -9.34 -2.35 -2.11
CA ILE A 29 -8.22 -1.43 -1.99
C ILE A 29 -8.38 -0.48 -0.80
N GLU A 30 -9.63 -0.11 -0.46
CA GLU A 30 -9.96 0.64 0.77
C GLU A 30 -9.38 -0.03 2.02
N ARG A 31 -9.50 -1.36 2.12
CA ARG A 31 -8.93 -2.11 3.24
C ARG A 31 -7.40 -2.01 3.33
N LEU A 32 -6.71 -1.95 2.19
CA LEU A 32 -5.26 -1.77 2.17
C LEU A 32 -4.90 -0.33 2.54
N TYR A 33 -5.69 0.63 2.06
CA TYR A 33 -5.57 2.04 2.43
C TYR A 33 -5.68 2.21 3.94
N ASP A 34 -6.71 1.66 4.59
CA ASP A 34 -6.93 1.79 6.04
C ASP A 34 -5.73 1.30 6.87
N HIS A 35 -5.09 0.19 6.45
CA HIS A 35 -3.91 -0.33 7.13
C HIS A 35 -2.70 0.59 6.97
N VAL A 36 -2.52 1.15 5.76
CA VAL A 36 -1.40 2.04 5.42
C VAL A 36 -1.58 3.40 6.10
N ASP A 37 -2.80 3.93 6.13
CA ASP A 37 -3.16 5.18 6.79
C ASP A 37 -2.90 5.07 8.30
N ALA A 38 -3.41 4.02 8.95
CA ALA A 38 -3.15 3.75 10.36
C ALA A 38 -1.65 3.57 10.67
N SER A 39 -0.88 2.97 9.75
CA SER A 39 0.57 2.85 9.91
C SER A 39 1.24 4.22 9.88
N LEU A 40 0.86 5.06 8.91
CA LEU A 40 1.42 6.39 8.74
C LEU A 40 1.10 7.31 9.92
N GLU A 41 -0.15 7.33 10.39
CA GLU A 41 -0.56 8.12 11.56
C GLU A 41 0.26 7.74 12.80
N LYS A 42 0.42 6.44 13.06
CA LYS A 42 1.23 5.96 14.19
C LYS A 42 2.71 6.34 14.05
N THR A 43 3.26 6.27 12.85
CA THR A 43 4.63 6.73 12.58
C THR A 43 4.77 8.24 12.84
N ILE A 44 3.79 9.05 12.44
CA ILE A 44 3.78 10.50 12.71
C ILE A 44 3.76 10.77 14.22
N ASP A 45 2.93 10.05 14.97
CA ASP A 45 2.86 10.20 16.43
C ASP A 45 4.18 9.88 17.14
N MET A 46 4.94 8.92 16.61
CA MET A 46 6.22 8.50 17.18
C MET A 46 7.31 9.59 17.13
N PHE A 47 7.16 10.62 16.30
CA PHE A 47 8.08 11.77 16.32
C PHE A 47 8.00 12.59 17.62
N ASN A 48 6.89 12.49 18.36
CA ASN A 48 6.74 13.21 19.63
C ASN A 48 7.15 12.37 20.83
N VAL A 49 6.92 11.06 20.78
CA VAL A 49 7.19 10.12 21.87
C VAL A 49 7.64 8.78 21.27
N TYR A 50 8.86 8.37 21.60
CA TYR A 50 9.35 7.03 21.25
C TYR A 50 8.50 5.96 21.94
N ASP A 51 7.90 5.08 21.14
CA ASP A 51 6.93 4.08 21.62
C ASP A 51 7.13 2.75 20.91
N ARG A 52 7.69 1.77 21.63
CA ARG A 52 7.95 0.42 21.11
C ARG A 52 6.67 -0.35 20.81
N VAL A 53 5.59 -0.08 21.55
CA VAL A 53 4.28 -0.73 21.31
C VAL A 53 3.73 -0.25 19.98
N LYS A 54 3.77 1.06 19.71
CA LYS A 54 3.38 1.61 18.39
C LYS A 54 4.24 1.04 17.27
N LYS A 55 5.57 0.95 17.45
CA LYS A 55 6.45 0.30 16.47
C LYS A 55 6.00 -1.13 16.16
N ASP A 56 5.73 -1.95 17.17
CA ASP A 56 5.28 -3.33 16.97
C ASP A 56 3.93 -3.42 16.25
N GLU A 57 3.01 -2.49 16.53
CA GLU A 57 1.74 -2.37 15.79
C GLU A 57 1.97 -2.02 14.32
N ILE A 58 2.84 -1.05 14.01
CA ILE A 58 3.19 -0.65 12.65
C ILE A 58 3.82 -1.83 11.88
N VAL A 59 4.74 -2.56 12.51
CA VAL A 59 5.35 -3.77 11.91
C VAL A 59 4.29 -4.81 11.56
N ARG A 60 3.32 -5.04 12.46
CA ARG A 60 2.19 -5.94 12.20
C ARG A 60 1.32 -5.46 11.04
N LEU A 61 0.93 -4.19 11.03
CA LEU A 61 0.12 -3.60 9.95
C LEU A 61 0.84 -3.69 8.60
N SER A 62 2.15 -3.48 8.57
CA SER A 62 2.98 -3.63 7.36
C SER A 62 2.97 -5.08 6.85
N ASN A 63 3.15 -6.07 7.73
CA ASN A 63 3.08 -7.49 7.34
C ASN A 63 1.69 -7.91 6.85
N ASP A 64 0.64 -7.41 7.51
CA ASP A 64 -0.74 -7.65 7.10
C ASP A 64 -1.02 -7.01 5.73
N SER A 65 -0.52 -5.80 5.49
CA SER A 65 -0.60 -5.09 4.19
C SER A 65 0.12 -5.83 3.08
N TYR A 66 1.32 -6.36 3.34
CA TYR A 66 2.07 -7.21 2.41
C TYR A 66 1.29 -8.48 2.03
N THR A 67 0.67 -9.12 3.01
CA THR A 67 -0.16 -10.32 2.75
C THR A 67 -1.42 -9.96 1.96
N LEU A 68 -2.06 -8.85 2.32
CA LEU A 68 -3.25 -8.35 1.66
C LEU A 68 -2.95 -8.00 0.21
N GLU A 69 -1.88 -7.27 -0.10
CA GLU A 69 -1.56 -6.88 -1.48
C GLU A 69 -1.42 -8.09 -2.42
N HIS A 70 -0.83 -9.19 -1.94
CA HIS A 70 -0.69 -10.41 -2.72
C HIS A 70 -2.05 -11.04 -3.05
N ASP A 71 -2.98 -11.05 -2.09
CA ASP A 71 -4.34 -11.51 -2.30
C ASP A 71 -5.13 -10.59 -3.24
N LEU A 72 -4.96 -9.27 -3.11
CA LEU A 72 -5.59 -8.28 -3.98
C LEU A 72 -5.16 -8.44 -5.43
N ARG A 73 -3.85 -8.62 -5.70
CA ARG A 73 -3.32 -8.87 -7.04
C ARG A 73 -3.91 -10.14 -7.66
N LYS A 74 -3.95 -11.25 -6.90
CA LYS A 74 -4.56 -12.51 -7.36
C LYS A 74 -6.04 -12.37 -7.70
N LYS A 75 -6.80 -11.69 -6.84
CA LYS A 75 -8.24 -11.42 -7.08
C LYS A 75 -8.43 -10.52 -8.30
N HIS A 76 -7.56 -9.53 -8.50
CA HIS A 76 -7.67 -8.61 -9.62
C HIS A 76 -7.40 -9.29 -10.98
N ILE A 77 -6.46 -10.24 -11.06
CA ILE A 77 -6.25 -11.06 -12.27
C ILE A 77 -7.54 -11.78 -12.70
N LYS A 78 -8.32 -12.29 -11.74
CA LYS A 78 -9.62 -12.92 -12.03
C LYS A 78 -10.64 -11.92 -12.56
N ARG A 79 -10.68 -10.71 -11.99
CA ARG A 79 -11.59 -9.63 -12.42
C ARG A 79 -11.28 -9.13 -13.83
N LEU A 80 -9.99 -9.06 -14.20
CA LEU A 80 -9.58 -8.79 -15.57
C LEU A 80 -10.01 -9.91 -16.53
N SER A 81 -9.83 -11.16 -16.12
CA SER A 81 -10.20 -12.32 -16.93
C SER A 81 -11.72 -12.44 -17.14
N SER A 82 -12.54 -11.99 -16.19
CA SER A 82 -14.00 -11.98 -16.27
C SER A 82 -14.59 -10.73 -16.93
N GLY A 83 -13.77 -9.73 -17.26
CA GLY A 83 -14.23 -8.43 -17.79
C GLY A 83 -14.91 -7.55 -16.75
N GLU A 84 -14.77 -7.84 -15.45
CA GLU A 84 -15.26 -6.98 -14.36
C GLU A 84 -14.43 -5.69 -14.20
N CYS A 85 -13.19 -5.70 -14.69
CA CYS A 85 -12.33 -4.53 -14.78
C CYS A 85 -11.79 -4.39 -16.21
N SER A 86 -11.68 -3.15 -16.68
CA SER A 86 -10.95 -2.80 -17.90
C SER A 86 -9.44 -3.06 -17.75
N LEU A 87 -8.71 -3.16 -18.86
CA LEU A 87 -7.25 -3.29 -18.84
C LEU A 87 -6.61 -2.06 -18.18
N GLU A 88 -7.03 -0.87 -18.59
CA GLU A 88 -6.55 0.42 -18.10
C GLU A 88 -6.85 0.59 -16.60
N GLY A 89 -8.08 0.26 -16.19
CA GLY A 89 -8.46 0.22 -14.78
C GLY A 89 -7.68 -0.80 -13.97
N GLY A 90 -7.25 -1.91 -14.59
CA GLY A 90 -6.39 -2.88 -13.94
C GLY A 90 -4.95 -2.42 -13.75
N LEU A 91 -4.39 -1.70 -14.73
CA LEU A 91 -3.08 -1.07 -14.57
C LEU A 91 -3.11 -0.06 -13.42
N LEU A 92 -4.11 0.82 -13.40
CA LEU A 92 -4.31 1.79 -12.33
C LEU A 92 -4.43 1.12 -10.95
N TYR A 93 -5.23 0.05 -10.85
CA TYR A 93 -5.42 -0.68 -9.60
C TYR A 93 -4.12 -1.31 -9.08
N LEU A 94 -3.28 -1.84 -9.97
CA LEU A 94 -1.99 -2.42 -9.60
C LEU A 94 -0.99 -1.36 -9.14
N ASP A 95 -0.98 -0.20 -9.79
CA ASP A 95 -0.15 0.94 -9.39
C ASP A 95 -0.55 1.46 -8.00
N MET A 96 -1.85 1.59 -7.74
CA MET A 96 -2.36 1.99 -6.42
C MET A 96 -1.92 1.03 -5.32
N ILE A 97 -2.00 -0.28 -5.55
CA ILE A 97 -1.51 -1.28 -4.60
C ILE A 97 -0.02 -1.09 -4.31
N ALA A 98 0.80 -0.92 -5.36
CA ALA A 98 2.24 -0.78 -5.22
C ALA A 98 2.62 0.50 -4.46
N ILE A 99 1.90 1.60 -4.67
CA ILE A 99 2.11 2.86 -3.95
C ILE A 99 1.75 2.69 -2.47
N LEU A 100 0.59 2.09 -2.16
CA LEU A 100 0.14 1.89 -0.80
C LEU A 100 1.08 0.97 0.00
N GLU A 101 1.49 -0.15 -0.59
CA GLU A 101 2.46 -1.06 0.02
C GLU A 101 3.77 -0.34 0.36
N ARG A 102 4.28 0.46 -0.58
CA ARG A 102 5.50 1.23 -0.37
C ARG A 102 5.38 2.24 0.77
N ILE A 103 4.24 2.94 0.89
CA ILE A 103 4.00 3.88 2.00
C ILE A 103 3.97 3.11 3.34
N GLY A 104 3.27 1.97 3.39
CA GLY A 104 3.23 1.14 4.60
C GLY A 104 4.60 0.62 5.00
N TYR A 105 5.40 0.16 4.04
CA TYR A 105 6.77 -0.30 4.27
C TYR A 105 7.70 0.84 4.74
N HIS A 106 7.59 2.03 4.16
CA HIS A 106 8.35 3.19 4.63
C HIS A 106 7.96 3.60 6.04
N SER A 107 6.66 3.56 6.38
CA SER A 107 6.17 3.85 7.73
C SER A 107 6.79 2.92 8.76
N ARG A 108 6.89 1.62 8.44
CA ARG A 108 7.61 0.63 9.24
C ARG A 108 9.09 0.98 9.40
N ASN A 109 9.81 1.21 8.31
CA ASN A 109 11.25 1.49 8.37
C ASN A 109 11.55 2.72 9.23
N ILE A 110 10.74 3.78 9.10
CA ILE A 110 10.87 4.99 9.92
C ILE A 110 10.64 4.65 11.40
N SER A 111 9.60 3.88 11.73
CA SER A 111 9.31 3.49 13.12
C SER A 111 10.43 2.65 13.74
N GLU A 112 11.07 1.77 12.97
CA GLU A 112 12.22 0.98 13.42
C GLU A 112 13.43 1.91 13.68
N SER A 113 13.73 2.82 12.75
CA SER A 113 14.83 3.79 12.91
C SER A 113 14.64 4.73 14.10
N MET A 114 13.41 5.14 14.42
CA MET A 114 13.13 5.96 15.60
C MET A 114 13.50 5.27 16.91
N ILE A 115 13.18 3.97 17.03
CA ILE A 115 13.56 3.20 18.22
C ILE A 115 15.07 2.98 18.30
N ASP A 116 15.75 2.87 17.16
CA ASP A 116 17.21 2.79 17.14
C ASP A 116 17.85 4.10 17.62
N ILE A 117 17.33 5.26 17.19
CA ILE A 117 17.77 6.59 17.66
C ILE A 117 17.54 6.73 19.17
N ASP A 118 16.36 6.35 19.67
CA ASP A 118 16.05 6.34 21.10
C ASP A 118 17.09 5.54 21.91
N ASN A 119 17.49 4.36 21.45
CA ASN A 119 18.51 3.57 22.14
C ASN A 119 19.88 4.27 22.19
N ILE A 120 20.28 4.93 21.10
CA ILE A 120 21.58 5.62 21.02
C ILE A 120 21.62 6.80 22.00
N GLU A 121 20.56 7.61 22.06
CA GLU A 121 20.49 8.74 22.99
C GLU A 121 20.59 8.30 24.46
N HIS A 122 19.99 7.16 24.82
CA HIS A 122 20.08 6.62 26.18
C HIS A 122 21.44 5.96 26.50
N GLU A 123 22.14 5.39 25.51
CA GLU A 123 23.50 4.87 25.70
C GLU A 123 24.51 6.01 25.95
N ASP A 124 24.38 7.15 25.25
CA ASP A 124 25.23 8.32 25.46
C ASP A 124 25.02 8.95 26.85
N ASP A 125 23.77 9.02 27.33
CA ASP A 125 23.43 9.52 28.67
C ASP A 125 24.00 8.62 29.79
N GLU A 126 23.98 7.29 29.64
CA GLU A 126 24.56 6.35 30.62
C GLU A 126 26.09 6.48 30.72
N VAL A 127 26.76 6.71 29.59
CA VAL A 127 28.22 6.91 29.52
C VAL A 127 28.63 8.23 30.19
N GLU A 128 27.88 9.32 29.96
CA GLU A 128 28.16 10.60 30.60
C GLU A 128 27.95 10.53 32.13
N HIS A 129 26.92 9.82 32.59
CA HIS A 129 26.65 9.63 34.02
C HIS A 129 27.64 8.72 34.77
N THR A 130 28.32 7.80 34.08
CA THR A 130 29.33 6.91 34.71
C THR A 130 30.74 7.51 34.74
N LEU A 131 31.00 8.56 33.96
CA LEU A 131 32.29 9.25 33.88
C LEU A 131 32.37 10.52 34.74
N GLY A 132 31.27 10.95 35.38
CA GLY A 132 31.21 12.07 36.34
C GLY A 132 31.26 11.61 37.80
#